data_AF-A0A1G8QRW0-F1
#
_entry.id   AF-A0A1G8QRW0-F1
#
_cell.length_a   1.000
_cell.length_b   1.000
_cell.length_c   1.000
_cell.angle_alpha   90.00
_cell.angle_beta   90.00
_cell.angle_gamma   90.00
#
_symmetry.space_group_name_H-M   'P 1'
#
loop_
_entity.id
_entity.type
_entity.pdbx_description
1 polymer ?
#
loop_
_entity_poly.entity_id
_entity_poly.type
_entity_poly.pdbx_seq_one_letter_code
_entity_poly.pdbx_strand_id
1 'polypeptide(L)'
;MMTDNRDRSLIALILIFAGIIFLGDSLGKYNFNIFFFLRSYWPVLLIIFGFHILLQKTKFWFIVPTIIILAAGYLIYLLLNNQSFYFMPQIRMRIFNFKNLPFR
;
A
#
# COMPACT_ATOMS: atom_id res chain seq x y z
N MET A 1 27.41 -10.96 -8.47
CA MET A 1 26.84 -9.76 -9.14
C MET A 1 25.72 -10.17 -10.09
N MET A 2 24.54 -10.57 -9.59
CA MET A 2 23.37 -10.94 -10.43
C MET A 2 22.02 -10.50 -9.82
N THR A 3 22.03 -9.93 -8.60
CA THR A 3 20.83 -9.47 -7.87
C THR A 3 20.41 -8.04 -8.27
N ASP A 4 21.36 -7.20 -8.69
CA ASP A 4 21.14 -5.79 -9.05
C ASP A 4 20.01 -5.59 -10.08
N ASN A 5 19.96 -6.45 -11.10
CA ASN A 5 18.93 -6.39 -12.14
C ASN A 5 17.52 -6.65 -11.60
N ARG A 6 17.38 -7.52 -10.60
CA ARG A 6 16.09 -7.88 -9.98
C ARG A 6 15.57 -6.73 -9.13
N ASP A 7 16.43 -6.16 -8.29
CA ASP A 7 16.11 -5.00 -7.47
C ASP A 7 15.71 -3.81 -8.36
N ARG A 8 16.51 -3.52 -9.39
CA ARG A 8 16.24 -2.44 -10.34
C ARG A 8 14.91 -2.65 -11.10
N SER A 9 14.61 -3.88 -11.50
CA SER A 9 13.35 -4.19 -12.19
C SER A 9 12.13 -4.03 -11.28
N LEU A 10 12.23 -4.38 -10.00
CA LEU A 10 11.14 -4.19 -9.04
C LEU A 10 10.92 -2.72 -8.73
N ILE A 11 12.00 -1.95 -8.54
CA ILE A 11 11.91 -0.51 -8.36
C ILE A 11 11.26 0.14 -9.58
N ALA A 12 11.67 -0.24 -10.79
CA ALA A 12 11.06 0.26 -12.03
C ALA A 12 9.57 -0.09 -12.11
N LEU A 13 9.18 -1.32 -11.75
CA LEU A 13 7.79 -1.76 -11.73
C LEU A 13 6.95 -0.94 -10.74
N ILE A 14 7.44 -0.76 -9.51
CA ILE A 14 6.77 0.07 -8.49
C ILE A 14 6.62 1.50 -8.98
N LEU A 15 7.65 2.06 -9.61
CA LEU A 15 7.64 3.42 -10.13
C LEU A 15 6.61 3.61 -11.26
N ILE A 16 6.47 2.63 -12.15
CA ILE A 16 5.45 2.63 -13.21
C ILE A 16 4.04 2.68 -12.60
N PHE A 17 3.74 1.80 -11.63
CA PHE A 17 2.42 1.79 -11.00
C PHE A 17 2.15 3.06 -10.19
N ALA A 18 3.16 3.58 -9.49
CA ALA A 18 3.04 4.87 -8.82
C ALA A 18 2.70 5.98 -9.82
N GLY A 19 3.39 6.04 -10.96
CA GLY A 19 3.11 7.00 -12.03
C GLY A 19 1.68 6.90 -12.57
N ILE A 20 1.18 5.68 -12.80
CA ILE A 20 -0.20 5.45 -13.25
C ILE A 20 -1.21 5.96 -12.21
N ILE A 21 -0.97 5.69 -10.92
CA ILE A 21 -1.86 6.14 -9.83
C ILE A 21 -1.87 7.68 -9.72
N PHE A 22 -0.71 8.33 -9.81
CA PHE A 22 -0.64 9.80 -9.80
C PHE A 22 -1.28 10.43 -11.04
N LEU A 23 -1.16 9.77 -12.19
CA LEU A 23 -1.76 10.25 -13.43
C LEU A 23 -3.29 10.24 -13.36
N GLY A 24 -3.90 9.18 -12.83
CA GLY A 24 -5.36 9.12 -12.69
C GLY A 24 -5.92 10.16 -11.71
N ASP A 25 -5.17 10.50 -10.67
CA ASP A 25 -5.49 11.61 -9.74
C ASP A 25 -5.41 12.97 -10.46
N SER A 26 -4.34 13.19 -11.23
CA SER A 26 -4.14 14.42 -12.02
C SER A 26 -5.23 14.63 -13.09
N LEU A 27 -5.78 13.54 -13.61
CA LEU A 27 -6.90 13.55 -14.57
C LEU A 27 -8.28 13.73 -13.89
N GLY A 28 -8.33 13.84 -12.55
CA GLY A 28 -9.55 13.98 -11.78
C GLY A 28 -10.45 12.74 -11.80
N LYS A 29 -9.90 11.55 -12.11
CA LYS A 29 -10.68 10.30 -12.13
C LYS A 29 -11.03 9.80 -10.73
N TYR A 30 -10.17 10.10 -9.75
CA TYR A 30 -10.35 9.80 -8.34
C TYR A 30 -9.53 10.81 -7.52
N ASN A 31 -9.78 10.88 -6.21
CA ASN A 31 -8.97 11.68 -5.28
C ASN A 31 -8.04 10.73 -4.51
N PHE A 32 -6.76 10.72 -4.86
CA PHE A 32 -5.76 9.86 -4.23
C PHE A 32 -4.94 10.60 -3.18
N ASN A 33 -5.16 10.25 -1.91
CA ASN A 33 -4.35 10.77 -0.81
C ASN A 33 -3.18 9.82 -0.50
N ILE A 34 -1.97 10.20 -0.93
CA ILE A 34 -0.74 9.44 -0.71
C ILE A 34 -0.46 9.15 0.77
N PHE A 35 -0.71 10.10 1.66
CA PHE A 35 -0.46 9.95 3.09
C PHE A 35 -1.40 8.93 3.71
N PHE A 36 -2.68 8.99 3.32
CA PHE A 36 -3.68 8.02 3.77
C PHE A 36 -3.38 6.62 3.24
N PHE A 37 -3.01 6.52 1.96
CA PHE A 37 -2.59 5.28 1.34
C PHE A 37 -1.40 4.66 2.08
N LEU A 38 -0.34 5.43 2.32
CA LEU A 38 0.85 4.92 3.00
C LEU A 38 0.55 4.49 4.45
N ARG A 39 -0.30 5.24 5.16
CA ARG A 39 -0.74 4.88 6.53
C ARG A 39 -1.60 3.62 6.56
N SER A 40 -2.40 3.35 5.54
CA SER A 40 -3.28 2.18 5.54
C SER A 40 -2.62 0.94 4.97
N TYR A 41 -1.72 1.10 3.99
CA TYR A 41 -1.13 0.00 3.23
C TYR A 41 0.34 -0.29 3.56
N TRP A 42 0.94 0.36 4.56
CA TRP A 42 2.30 0.01 5.04
C TRP A 42 2.51 -1.49 5.36
N PRO A 43 1.53 -2.27 5.88
CA PRO A 43 1.77 -3.69 6.15
C PRO A 43 1.96 -4.48 4.85
N VAL A 44 1.26 -4.09 3.78
CA VAL A 44 1.39 -4.71 2.46
C VAL A 44 2.77 -4.46 1.88
N LEU A 45 3.30 -3.23 2.04
CA LEU A 45 4.66 -2.90 1.62
C LEU A 45 5.69 -3.77 2.35
N LEU A 46 5.54 -3.98 3.65
CA LEU A 46 6.43 -4.88 4.42
C LEU A 46 6.34 -6.33 3.96
N ILE A 47 5.14 -6.82 3.65
CA ILE A 47 4.95 -8.18 3.13
C ILE A 47 5.68 -8.34 1.79
N ILE A 48 5.48 -7.40 0.85
CA ILE A 48 6.14 -7.42 -0.46
C ILE A 48 7.66 -7.39 -0.30
N PHE A 49 8.17 -6.52 0.59
CA PHE A 49 9.60 -6.40 0.84
C PHE A 49 10.18 -7.67 1.48
N GLY A 50 9.45 -8.27 2.43
CA GLY A 50 9.82 -9.54 3.05
C GLY A 50 9.87 -10.69 2.04
N PHE A 51 8.84 -10.81 1.19
CA PHE A 51 8.82 -11.81 0.11
C PHE A 51 9.94 -11.60 -0.89
N HIS A 52 10.25 -10.35 -1.24
CA HIS A 52 11.39 -10.04 -2.11
C HIS A 52 12.70 -10.58 -1.51
N ILE A 53 13.00 -10.26 -0.24
CA ILE A 53 14.22 -10.72 0.44
C ILE A 53 14.29 -12.25 0.52
N LEU A 54 13.17 -12.92 0.79
CA LEU A 54 13.11 -14.38 0.93
C LEU A 54 13.24 -15.09 -0.42
N LEU A 55 12.60 -14.56 -1.48
CA LEU A 55 12.53 -15.21 -2.79
C LEU A 55 13.64 -14.76 -3.76
N GLN A 56 14.40 -13.71 -3.45
CA GLN A 56 15.43 -13.15 -4.35
C GLN A 56 16.48 -14.18 -4.79
N LYS A 57 16.77 -15.20 -3.97
CA LYS A 57 17.78 -16.24 -4.28
C LYS A 57 17.17 -17.50 -4.89
N THR A 58 15.85 -17.56 -4.99
CA THR A 58 15.11 -18.75 -5.41
C THR A 58 14.65 -18.61 -6.87
N LYS A 59 14.46 -19.73 -7.56
CA LYS A 59 13.85 -19.75 -8.91
C LYS A 59 12.46 -19.11 -8.94
N PHE A 60 11.76 -19.13 -7.80
CA PHE A 60 10.41 -18.60 -7.59
C PHE A 60 10.32 -17.07 -7.43
N TRP A 61 11.39 -16.32 -7.72
CA TRP A 61 11.38 -14.86 -7.62
C TRP A 61 10.29 -14.18 -8.48
N PHE A 62 9.87 -14.79 -9.60
CA PHE A 62 8.79 -14.29 -10.48
C PHE A 62 7.42 -14.15 -9.79
N ILE A 63 7.23 -14.78 -8.64
CA ILE A 63 6.00 -14.66 -7.84
C ILE A 63 5.85 -13.22 -7.32
N VAL A 64 6.94 -12.59 -6.90
CA VAL A 64 6.93 -11.22 -6.33
C VAL A 64 6.39 -10.18 -7.33
N PRO A 65 6.94 -10.03 -8.56
CA PRO A 65 6.41 -9.07 -9.53
C PRO A 65 4.97 -9.42 -9.96
N THR A 66 4.62 -10.71 -10.03
CA THR A 66 3.24 -11.13 -10.35
C THR A 66 2.25 -10.65 -9.29
N ILE A 67 2.58 -10.83 -8.01
CA ILE A 67 1.76 -10.35 -6.89
C ILE A 67 1.63 -8.83 -6.95
N ILE A 68 2.73 -8.10 -7.22
CA ILE A 68 2.71 -6.64 -7.33
C ILE A 68 1.77 -6.18 -8.45
N ILE A 69 1.84 -6.81 -9.63
CA ILE A 69 0.96 -6.47 -10.77
C ILE A 69 -0.51 -6.70 -10.42
N LEU A 70 -0.84 -7.84 -9.82
CA LEU A 70 -2.21 -8.15 -9.41
C LEU A 70 -2.72 -7.17 -8.34
N ALA A 71 -1.90 -6.89 -7.32
CA ALA A 71 -2.25 -5.98 -6.24
C ALA A 71 -2.44 -4.54 -6.75
N ALA A 72 -1.54 -4.06 -7.62
CA ALA A 72 -1.63 -2.73 -8.20
C ALA A 72 -2.82 -2.61 -9.16
N GLY A 73 -3.08 -3.63 -9.99
CA GLY A 73 -4.24 -3.66 -10.88
C GLY A 73 -5.56 -3.68 -10.11
N TYR A 74 -5.65 -4.48 -9.04
CA TYR A 74 -6.81 -4.50 -8.15
C TYR A 74 -7.02 -3.14 -7.46
N LEU A 75 -5.94 -2.51 -6.99
CA LEU A 75 -5.99 -1.19 -6.40
C LEU A 75 -6.52 -0.15 -7.40
N ILE A 76 -5.97 -0.11 -8.62
CA ILE A 76 -6.41 0.79 -9.68
C ILE A 76 -7.90 0.57 -9.99
N TYR A 77 -8.33 -0.69 -10.13
CA TYR A 77 -9.74 -1.03 -10.32
C TYR A 77 -10.63 -0.47 -9.21
N LEU A 78 -10.21 -0.62 -7.95
CA LEU A 78 -10.94 -0.10 -6.80
C LEU A 78 -11.00 1.44 -6.82
N LEU A 79 -9.89 2.13 -7.14
CA LEU A 79 -9.86 3.59 -7.26
C LEU A 79 -10.79 4.11 -8.37
N LEU A 80 -10.85 3.42 -9.50
CA LEU A 80 -11.71 3.79 -10.63
C LEU A 80 -13.19 3.58 -10.31
N ASN A 81 -13.54 2.48 -9.65
CA ASN A 81 -14.92 2.09 -9.42
C ASN A 81 -15.53 2.74 -8.16
N ASN A 82 -14.73 2.92 -7.10
CA ASN A 82 -15.20 3.45 -5.83
C ASN A 82 -14.55 4.83 -5.63
N GLN A 83 -15.28 5.88 -5.98
CA GLN A 83 -14.89 7.30 -5.88
C GLN A 83 -14.50 7.78 -4.47
N SER A 84 -14.51 6.92 -3.44
CA SER A 84 -14.30 7.36 -2.07
C SER A 84 -13.73 6.28 -1.14
N PHE A 85 -12.42 6.35 -0.88
CA PHE A 85 -11.82 5.74 0.30
C PHE A 85 -12.14 6.57 1.55
N TYR A 86 -13.36 6.44 2.06
CA TYR A 86 -13.68 6.93 3.42
C TYR A 86 -13.51 5.81 4.44
N PHE A 87 -12.30 5.23 4.55
CA PHE A 87 -11.94 4.42 5.72
C PHE A 87 -11.55 5.37 6.85
N MET A 88 -12.54 6.02 7.47
CA MET A 88 -12.30 6.86 8.65
C MET A 88 -12.02 5.92 9.82
N PRO A 89 -10.78 5.80 10.34
CA PRO A 89 -10.52 4.95 11.48
C PRO A 89 -11.14 5.65 12.68
N GLN A 90 -12.27 5.13 13.15
CA GLN A 90 -12.90 5.55 14.40
C GLN A 90 -12.00 5.05 15.55
N ILE A 91 -10.84 5.68 15.77
CA ILE A 91 -10.06 5.49 17.00
C ILE A 91 -10.86 6.19 18.11
N ARG A 92 -11.97 5.58 18.51
CA ARG A 92 -12.72 5.99 19.69
C ARG A 92 -11.93 5.50 20.89
N MET A 93 -10.97 6.30 21.36
CA MET A 93 -10.35 6.13 22.66
C MET A 93 -11.38 6.38 23.75
N ARG A 94 -12.25 5.39 24.00
CA ARG A 94 -13.18 5.37 25.12
C ARG A 94 -12.45 4.79 26.34
N ILE A 95 -11.45 5.49 26.87
CA ILE A 95 -10.62 4.91 27.94
C ILE A 95 -10.79 5.63 29.28
N PHE A 96 -11.15 6.91 29.34
CA PHE A 96 -11.22 7.59 30.64
C PHE A 96 -12.48 8.44 30.85
N ASN A 97 -13.44 7.87 31.57
CA ASN A 97 -14.53 8.61 32.19
C ASN A 97 -14.16 8.87 33.66
N PHE A 98 -13.48 9.99 33.93
CA PHE A 98 -13.01 10.38 35.28
C PHE A 98 -14.13 10.80 36.25
N LYS A 99 -15.40 10.67 35.86
CA LYS A 99 -16.54 11.15 36.64
C LYS A 99 -16.81 10.34 37.93
N ASN A 100 -16.14 9.20 38.10
CA ASN A 100 -16.41 8.25 39.19
C ASN A 100 -15.19 7.99 40.10
N LEU A 101 -14.19 8.88 40.12
CA LEU A 101 -13.05 8.72 41.02
C LEU A 101 -13.46 9.06 42.47
N PRO A 102 -13.16 8.20 43.46
CA PRO A 102 -13.55 8.39 44.87
C PRO A 102 -12.71 9.44 45.62
N PHE A 103 -11.76 10.08 44.94
CA PHE A 103 -10.91 11.12 45.52
C PHE A 103 -11.46 12.50 45.12
N ARG A 104 -12.51 12.94 45.80
CA ARG A 104 -12.96 14.33 45.85
C ARG A 104 -13.12 14.75 47.31
#